data_AF-A0A3P7JRJ7-F1
#
_entry.id   AF-A0A3P7JRJ7-F1
#
_cell.length_a   1.000
_cell.length_b   1.000
_cell.length_c   1.000
_cell.angle_alpha   90.00
_cell.angle_beta   90.00
_cell.angle_gamma   90.00
#
_symmetry.space_group_name_H-M   'P 1'
#
loop_
_entity.id
_entity.type
_entity.pdbx_description
1 polymer ?
#
loop_
_entity_poly.entity_id
_entity_poly.type
_entity_poly.pdbx_seq_one_letter_code
_entity_poly.pdbx_strand_id
1 'polypeptide(L)'
;MEDHQLIVETSYLLTNSNPYLDYPRPMLQKTVPVGGITVPSDLRKHKLPKKWDGILDKRNHTVLVSFGSAAKAMYMPSRYKYAIQIGKSKFETNQIRIL
;
A
#
# COMPACT_ATOMS: atom_id res chain seq x y z
N MET A 1 -4.17 -18.88 22.14
CA MET A 1 -3.72 -20.26 22.44
C MET A 1 -4.25 -21.25 21.41
N GLU A 2 -5.44 -21.02 20.86
CA GLU A 2 -6.06 -21.85 19.81
C GLU A 2 -5.33 -21.80 18.44
N ASP A 3 -4.87 -20.61 18.00
CA ASP A 3 -4.23 -20.46 16.67
C ASP A 3 -2.98 -21.31 16.47
N HIS A 4 -2.20 -21.52 17.54
CA HIS A 4 -0.98 -22.34 17.46
C HIS A 4 -1.28 -23.83 17.26
N GLN A 5 -2.39 -24.31 17.81
CA GLN A 5 -2.82 -25.70 17.63
C GLN A 5 -3.31 -25.93 16.19
N LEU A 6 -4.06 -24.97 15.63
CA LEU A 6 -4.51 -25.00 14.24
C LEU A 6 -3.36 -25.01 13.22
N ILE A 7 -2.29 -24.24 13.48
CA ILE A 7 -1.08 -24.23 12.63
C ILE A 7 -0.36 -25.57 12.67
N VAL A 8 -0.37 -26.28 13.80
CA VAL A 8 0.27 -27.60 13.93
C VAL A 8 -0.55 -28.70 13.26
N GLU A 9 -1.88 -28.64 13.35
CA GLU A 9 -2.79 -29.66 12.81
C GLU A 9 -3.05 -29.52 11.30
N THR A 10 -2.87 -28.34 10.70
CA THR A 10 -3.06 -28.18 9.24
C THR A 10 -1.97 -28.84 8.40
N SER A 11 -2.36 -29.42 7.25
CA SER A 11 -1.43 -30.03 6.28
C SER A 11 -0.60 -28.99 5.51
N TYR A 12 -1.21 -27.84 5.19
CA TYR A 12 -0.54 -26.74 4.48
C TYR A 12 -0.99 -25.39 5.03
N LEU A 13 -0.06 -24.44 5.07
CA LEU A 13 -0.32 -23.06 5.43
C LEU A 13 -0.03 -22.16 4.23
N LEU A 14 -1.07 -21.55 3.66
CA LEU A 14 -0.93 -20.59 2.57
C LEU A 14 -0.85 -19.18 3.14
N THR A 15 0.24 -18.47 2.87
CA THR A 15 0.44 -17.10 3.36
C THR A 15 0.51 -16.14 2.19
N ASN A 16 -0.20 -15.01 2.25
CA ASN A 16 -0.07 -13.93 1.27
C ASN A 16 1.24 -13.16 1.49
N SER A 17 2.37 -13.80 1.19
CA SER A 17 3.71 -13.25 1.34
C SER A 17 4.56 -13.52 0.10
N ASN A 18 5.54 -12.66 -0.15
CA ASN A 18 6.51 -12.82 -1.22
C ASN A 18 7.91 -12.97 -0.59
N PRO A 19 8.55 -14.15 -0.67
CA PRO A 19 9.83 -14.42 -0.02
C PRO A 19 10.98 -13.48 -0.42
N TYR A 20 10.89 -12.85 -1.59
CA TYR A 20 11.90 -11.91 -2.07
C TYR A 20 11.72 -10.49 -1.52
N LEU A 21 10.50 -10.13 -1.11
CA LEU A 21 10.17 -8.81 -0.57
C LEU A 21 10.01 -8.83 0.95
N ASP A 22 9.77 -10.01 1.52
CA ASP A 22 9.55 -10.20 2.95
C ASP A 22 10.88 -10.46 3.68
N TYR A 23 10.90 -10.17 4.98
CA TYR A 23 12.09 -10.42 5.79
C TYR A 23 12.31 -11.92 5.98
N PRO A 24 13.57 -12.42 5.92
CA PRO A 24 13.85 -13.82 6.12
C PRO A 24 13.50 -14.21 7.55
N ARG A 25 12.65 -15.23 7.68
CA ARG A 25 12.18 -15.79 8.95
C ARG A 25 12.16 -17.30 8.85
N PRO A 26 12.43 -18.04 9.94
CA PRO A 26 12.22 -19.49 9.95
C PRO A 26 10.75 -19.80 9.62
N MET A 27 10.54 -20.65 8.62
CA MET A 27 9.21 -21.11 8.18
C MET A 27 9.14 -22.64 8.30
N LEU A 28 7.96 -23.15 8.67
CA LEU A 28 7.70 -24.59 8.62
C LEU A 28 7.66 -25.04 7.16
N GLN A 29 8.21 -26.22 6.86
CA GLN A 29 8.25 -26.77 5.48
C GLN A 29 6.86 -26.88 4.83
N LYS A 30 5.79 -26.95 5.63
CA LYS A 30 4.39 -26.96 5.17
C LYS A 30 3.80 -25.58 4.86
N THR A 31 4.59 -24.51 4.96
CA THR A 31 4.14 -23.14 4.67
C THR A 31 4.49 -22.79 3.23
N VAL A 32 3.47 -22.50 2.43
CA VAL A 32 3.61 -22.10 1.02
C VAL A 32 3.26 -20.61 0.89
N PRO A 33 4.25 -19.75 0.61
CA PRO A 33 4.00 -18.34 0.37
C PRO A 33 3.38 -18.15 -1.02
N VAL A 34 2.15 -17.64 -1.05
CA VAL A 34 1.40 -17.29 -2.27
C VAL A 34 1.18 -15.78 -2.27
N GLY A 35 2.16 -15.04 -2.77
CA GLY A 35 2.07 -13.58 -2.87
C GLY A 35 1.10 -13.12 -3.96
N GLY A 36 0.70 -11.84 -3.88
CA GLY A 36 -0.13 -11.23 -4.92
C GLY A 36 -1.60 -11.63 -4.86
N ILE A 37 -2.05 -12.20 -3.74
CA ILE A 37 -3.49 -12.36 -3.48
C ILE A 37 -4.04 -10.96 -3.23
N THR A 38 -4.68 -10.40 -4.25
CA THR A 38 -5.34 -9.11 -4.23
C THR A 38 -6.75 -9.24 -4.77
N VAL A 39 -7.63 -8.28 -4.48
CA VAL A 39 -8.94 -8.21 -5.11
C VAL A 39 -8.76 -8.05 -6.62
N PRO A 40 -9.42 -8.85 -7.47
CA PRO A 40 -9.35 -8.69 -8.91
C PRO A 40 -9.87 -7.30 -9.30
N SER A 41 -8.96 -6.40 -9.65
CA SER A 41 -9.32 -5.09 -10.16
C SER A 41 -9.57 -5.22 -11.67
N ASP A 42 -10.83 -5.38 -12.07
CA ASP A 42 -11.19 -5.20 -13.47
C ASP A 42 -11.02 -3.72 -13.83
N LEU A 43 -9.85 -3.38 -14.37
CA LEU A 43 -9.46 -2.01 -14.71
C LEU A 43 -10.44 -1.33 -15.66
N ARG A 44 -11.24 -2.10 -16.41
CA ARG A 44 -12.27 -1.56 -17.32
C ARG A 44 -13.53 -1.15 -16.57
N LYS A 45 -13.83 -1.81 -15.45
CA LYS A 45 -14.99 -1.52 -14.58
C LYS A 45 -14.67 -0.47 -13.53
N HIS A 46 -13.41 -0.37 -13.09
CA HIS A 46 -12.96 0.60 -12.10
C HIS A 46 -12.40 1.89 -12.72
N LYS A 47 -13.14 2.48 -13.68
CA LYS A 47 -12.78 3.82 -14.20
C LYS A 47 -12.87 4.85 -13.08
N LEU A 48 -11.87 5.72 -13.02
CA LEU A 48 -11.89 6.83 -12.06
C LEU A 48 -13.08 7.75 -12.38
N PRO A 49 -13.78 8.27 -11.36
CA PRO A 49 -14.76 9.32 -11.56
C PRO A 49 -14.12 10.52 -12.27
N LYS A 50 -14.86 11.16 -13.20
CA LYS A 50 -14.37 12.29 -14.02
C LYS A 50 -13.68 13.40 -13.22
N LYS A 51 -14.13 13.62 -11.97
CA LYS A 51 -13.51 14.59 -11.05
C LYS A 51 -12.05 14.27 -10.77
N TRP A 52 -11.74 13.01 -10.45
CA TRP A 52 -10.38 12.59 -10.09
C TRP A 52 -9.51 12.45 -11.31
N ASP A 53 -10.06 11.91 -12.40
CA ASP A 53 -9.42 11.83 -13.71
C ASP A 53 -8.92 13.21 -14.16
N GLY A 54 -9.82 14.20 -14.20
CA GLY A 54 -9.47 15.57 -14.55
C GLY A 54 -8.61 16.32 -13.52
N ILE A 55 -8.39 15.78 -12.32
CA ILE A 55 -7.43 16.35 -11.36
C ILE A 55 -6.04 15.74 -11.58
N LEU A 56 -5.97 14.44 -11.82
CA LEU A 56 -4.73 13.71 -12.08
C LEU A 56 -4.14 14.10 -13.44
N ASP A 57 -4.98 14.31 -14.45
CA ASP A 57 -4.59 14.71 -15.81
C ASP A 57 -4.03 16.13 -15.92
N LYS A 58 -4.14 16.95 -14.85
CA LYS A 58 -3.60 18.31 -14.88
C LYS A 58 -2.08 18.35 -14.98
N ARG A 59 -1.39 17.24 -14.71
CA ARG A 59 0.07 17.18 -14.58
C ARG A 59 0.61 15.87 -15.10
N ASN A 60 1.82 15.90 -15.68
CA ASN A 60 2.47 14.69 -16.18
C ASN A 60 2.90 13.73 -15.07
N HIS A 61 3.09 14.23 -13.85
CA HIS A 61 3.54 13.44 -12.71
C HIS A 61 2.68 13.74 -11.48
N THR A 62 2.01 12.71 -10.94
CA THR A 62 1.23 12.83 -9.71
C THR A 62 1.70 11.79 -8.70
N VAL A 63 1.86 12.22 -7.45
CA VAL A 63 2.20 11.35 -6.32
C VAL A 63 0.96 11.15 -5.46
N LEU A 64 0.55 9.90 -5.29
CA LEU A 64 -0.49 9.50 -4.35
C LEU A 64 0.14 9.17 -3.00
N VAL A 65 -0.35 9.81 -1.93
CA VAL A 65 0.09 9.53 -0.56
C VAL A 65 -1.07 8.96 0.24
N SER A 66 -0.89 7.74 0.75
CA SER A 66 -1.85 7.06 1.61
C SER A 66 -1.11 6.36 2.74
N PHE A 67 -1.61 6.51 3.97
CA PHE A 67 -1.05 5.91 5.19
C PHE A 67 -1.85 4.67 5.66
N GLY A 68 -2.85 4.26 4.88
CA GLY A 68 -3.78 3.21 5.28
C GLY A 68 -4.70 3.63 6.43
N SER A 69 -5.43 2.66 6.99
CA SER A 69 -6.42 2.89 8.04
C SER A 69 -5.81 3.09 9.42
N ALA A 70 -4.65 2.45 9.69
CA ALA A 70 -3.99 2.48 11.00
C ALA A 70 -3.44 3.86 11.36
N ALA A 71 -2.88 4.58 10.38
CA ALA A 71 -2.30 5.90 10.59
C ALA A 71 -3.14 6.97 9.87
N LYS A 72 -4.16 7.51 10.54
CA LYS A 72 -5.01 8.55 9.95
C LYS A 72 -4.24 9.87 9.81
N ALA A 73 -4.14 10.38 8.57
CA ALA A 73 -3.49 11.66 8.28
C ALA A 73 -4.11 12.86 9.02
N MET A 74 -5.38 12.76 9.44
CA MET A 74 -6.04 13.78 10.26
C MET A 74 -5.28 14.05 11.56
N TYR A 75 -4.76 13.00 12.21
CA TYR A 75 -4.02 13.10 13.47
C TYR A 75 -2.54 13.44 13.27
N MET A 76 -2.06 13.59 12.03
CA MET A 76 -0.68 13.94 11.77
C MET A 76 -0.37 15.35 12.32
N PRO A 77 0.64 15.49 13.20
CA PRO A 77 1.08 16.79 13.70
C PRO A 77 1.52 17.73 12.57
N SER A 78 1.29 19.04 12.75
CA SER A 78 1.55 20.06 11.73
C SER A 78 2.99 20.04 11.20
N ARG A 79 3.97 19.70 12.05
CA ARG A 79 5.39 19.58 11.65
C ARG A 79 5.60 18.60 10.50
N TYR A 80 4.91 17.46 10.50
CA TYR A 80 5.05 16.44 9.46
C TYR A 80 4.29 16.81 8.19
N LYS A 81 3.11 17.43 8.34
CA LYS A 81 2.36 17.99 7.20
C LYS A 81 3.20 19.02 6.45
N TYR A 82 3.86 19.91 7.20
CA TYR A 82 4.74 20.93 6.63
C TYR A 82 5.99 20.31 5.99
N ALA A 83 6.60 19.30 6.62
CA ALA A 83 7.73 18.59 6.03
C ALA A 83 7.38 17.94 4.67
N ILE A 84 6.21 17.29 4.57
CA ILE A 84 5.72 16.73 3.30
C ILE A 84 5.53 17.84 2.28
N GLN A 85 5.01 19.01 2.68
CA GLN A 85 4.82 20.16 1.79
C GLN A 85 6.13 20.79 1.31
N ILE A 86 7.15 20.92 2.18
CA ILE A 86 8.48 21.40 1.78
C ILE A 86 9.16 20.39 0.87
N GLY A 87 8.98 19.08 1.14
CA GLY A 87 9.44 18.03 0.25
C GLY A 87 8.98 18.30 -1.19
N LYS A 88 7.71 18.68 -1.38
CA LYS A 88 7.15 19.06 -2.69
C LYS A 88 7.92 20.20 -3.37
N SER A 89 8.38 21.22 -2.64
CA SER A 89 9.05 22.38 -3.23
C SER A 89 10.49 22.10 -3.64
N LYS A 90 11.14 21.11 -3.02
CA LYS A 90 12.51 20.68 -3.36
C LYS A 90 12.57 19.79 -4.60
N PHE A 91 11.49 19.12 -4.96
CA PHE A 91 11.35 18.55 -6.30
C PHE A 91 11.02 19.71 -7.24
N GLU A 92 12.04 20.26 -7.92
CA GLU A 92 11.92 21.33 -8.92
C GLU A 92 11.11 20.88 -10.14
N THR A 93 9.82 20.70 -9.94
CA THR A 93 8.89 20.56 -11.02
C THR A 93 7.62 21.24 -10.56
N ASN A 94 7.25 22.32 -11.23
CA ASN A 94 5.94 22.99 -11.12
C ASN A 94 4.74 22.05 -11.42
N GLN A 95 4.98 20.74 -11.47
CA GLN A 95 4.10 19.66 -11.87
C GLN A 95 3.77 18.66 -10.76
N ILE A 96 4.23 18.81 -9.50
CA ILE A 96 3.90 17.83 -8.45
C ILE A 96 3.17 18.50 -7.29
N ARG A 97 1.84 18.31 -7.24
CA ARG A 97 1.02 18.59 -6.04
C ARG A 97 0.43 17.27 -5.54
N ILE A 98 0.83 16.87 -4.34
CA ILE A 98 0.26 15.71 -3.63
C ILE A 98 -1.21 15.97 -3.31
N LEU A 99 -2.07 15.05 -3.73
CA LEU A 99 -3.50 14.98 -3.39
C LEU A 99 -3.72 14.35 -2.01
#